data_AF-A0A523VEX9-F1
#
_entry.id   AF-A0A523VEX9-F1
#
_cell.length_a   1.000
_cell.length_b   1.000
_cell.length_c   1.000
_cell.angle_alpha   90.00
_cell.angle_beta   90.00
_cell.angle_gamma   90.00
#
_symmetry.space_group_name_H-M   'P 1'
#
loop_
_entity.id
_entity.type
_entity.pdbx_description
1 polymer ?
#
loop_
_entity_poly.entity_id
_entity_poly.type
_entity_poly.pdbx_seq_one_letter_code
_entity_poly.pdbx_strand_id
1 'polypeptide(L)' 'MAKKQGRSKKKDRKVRLSATQLVQPNAEQTIKPEAIPTAPEAANLREEYNYIVGDLRKALVLGTLILAVLTAAVLLLS' A
#
# COMPACT_ATOMS: atom_id res chain seq x y z
N MET A 1 -27.52 -47.75 44.58
CA MET A 1 -27.28 -46.29 44.50
C MET A 1 -25.95 -46.02 43.79
N ALA A 2 -25.83 -44.89 43.09
CA ALA A 2 -25.16 -44.72 41.78
C ALA A 2 -23.64 -45.01 41.68
N LYS A 3 -23.24 -45.54 40.50
CA LYS A 3 -21.86 -45.84 40.07
C LYS A 3 -21.17 -44.64 39.40
N LYS A 4 -20.00 -44.27 39.94
CA LYS A 4 -18.65 -44.12 39.33
C LYS A 4 -18.47 -43.47 37.92
N GLN A 5 -17.40 -42.65 37.84
CA GLN A 5 -16.45 -42.41 36.71
C GLN A 5 -16.49 -41.05 35.99
N GLY A 6 -15.28 -40.51 35.73
CA GLY A 6 -15.02 -39.75 34.49
C GLY A 6 -14.42 -38.34 34.64
N ARG A 7 -13.09 -38.26 34.76
CA ARG A 7 -12.32 -37.06 34.39
C ARG A 7 -12.39 -36.91 32.87
N SER A 8 -13.25 -36.03 32.31
CA SER A 8 -13.09 -35.55 30.92
C SER A 8 -14.06 -34.42 30.50
N LYS A 9 -13.47 -33.39 29.86
CA LYS A 9 -13.97 -32.62 28.70
C LYS A 9 -15.38 -32.01 28.74
N LYS A 10 -15.45 -30.68 28.90
CA LYS A 10 -16.26 -29.77 28.04
C LYS A 10 -15.57 -28.40 27.90
N LYS A 11 -14.35 -28.39 27.36
CA LYS A 11 -13.69 -27.17 26.84
C LYS A 11 -14.03 -27.06 25.34
N ASP A 12 -15.31 -26.94 25.03
CA ASP A 12 -15.80 -26.83 23.65
C ASP A 12 -17.07 -25.97 23.57
N ARG A 13 -17.15 -24.94 24.41
CA ARG A 13 -17.97 -23.79 24.04
C ARG A 13 -17.05 -22.91 23.21
N LYS A 14 -17.14 -23.00 21.88
CA LYS A 14 -16.59 -21.94 21.01
C LYS A 14 -17.20 -20.63 21.48
N VAL A 15 -16.47 -19.88 22.29
CA VAL A 15 -16.81 -18.51 22.63
C VAL A 15 -16.70 -17.76 21.31
N ARG A 16 -17.84 -17.56 20.64
CA ARG A 16 -17.91 -16.72 19.46
C ARG A 16 -17.76 -15.29 19.95
N LEU A 17 -16.52 -14.83 20.02
CA LEU A 17 -16.21 -13.41 20.18
C LEU A 17 -16.77 -12.71 18.94
N SER A 18 -17.51 -11.62 19.12
CA SER A 18 -18.02 -10.83 18.00
C SER A 18 -16.84 -10.24 17.22
N ALA A 19 -17.02 -9.93 15.93
CA ALA A 19 -15.94 -9.39 15.09
C ALA A 19 -15.29 -8.12 15.69
N THR A 20 -16.07 -7.35 16.44
CA THR A 20 -15.63 -6.17 17.19
C THR A 20 -14.74 -6.48 18.40
N GLN A 21 -14.77 -7.71 18.93
CA GLN A 21 -14.00 -8.14 20.11
C GLN A 21 -12.66 -8.79 19.76
N LEU A 22 -12.34 -8.95 18.46
CA LEU A 22 -11.06 -9.50 17.98
C LEU A 22 -10.04 -8.43 17.59
N VAL A 23 -10.35 -7.15 17.80
CA VAL A 23 -9.42 -6.05 17.54
C VAL A 23 -8.43 -5.97 18.71
N GLN A 24 -7.20 -6.45 18.51
CA GLN A 24 -6.12 -6.29 19.49
C GLN A 24 -5.66 -4.82 19.49
N PRO A 25 -5.81 -4.08 20.61
CA PRO A 25 -5.60 -2.63 20.61
C PRO A 25 -4.13 -2.19 20.69
N ASN A 26 -3.14 -3.07 20.48
CA ASN A 26 -1.73 -2.68 20.32
C ASN A 26 -0.87 -3.86 19.84
N ALA A 27 -1.19 -4.43 18.68
CA ALA A 27 -0.21 -5.25 17.97
C ALA A 27 0.79 -4.30 17.30
N GLU A 28 1.78 -3.88 18.11
CA GLU A 28 3.17 -3.61 17.77
C GLU A 28 3.43 -3.48 16.27
N GLN A 29 3.93 -2.29 15.91
CA GLN A 29 4.56 -1.96 14.63
C GLN A 29 5.65 -2.97 14.29
N THR A 30 5.24 -4.14 13.81
CA THR A 30 6.09 -4.95 12.95
C THR A 30 6.17 -4.15 11.67
N ILE A 31 7.24 -3.37 11.54
CA ILE A 31 7.67 -2.84 10.26
C ILE A 31 7.79 -4.07 9.37
N LYS A 32 6.72 -4.33 8.62
CA LYS A 32 6.71 -5.26 7.51
C LYS A 32 7.94 -4.88 6.70
N PRO A 33 8.91 -5.77 6.44
CA PRO A 33 9.95 -5.42 5.49
C PRO A 33 9.21 -4.97 4.24
N GLU A 34 9.34 -3.67 3.96
CA GLU A 34 8.89 -3.08 2.71
C GLU A 34 9.46 -3.99 1.65
N ALA A 35 8.59 -4.59 0.84
CA ALA A 35 9.00 -5.54 -0.16
C ALA A 35 10.03 -4.80 -1.03
N ILE A 36 11.31 -5.19 -0.90
CA ILE A 36 12.36 -4.69 -1.79
C ILE A 36 11.84 -5.02 -3.19
N PRO A 37 11.59 -4.01 -4.05
CA PRO A 37 11.11 -4.29 -5.39
C PRO A 37 12.15 -5.21 -6.03
N THR A 38 11.74 -6.45 -6.25
CA THR A 38 12.58 -7.46 -6.89
C THR A 38 12.81 -6.94 -8.30
N ALA A 39 14.06 -6.61 -8.61
CA ALA A 39 14.46 -6.08 -9.91
C ALA A 39 13.87 -6.96 -11.01
N PRO A 40 13.11 -6.39 -11.95
CA PRO A 40 12.32 -7.22 -12.81
C PRO A 40 13.20 -7.75 -13.95
N GLU A 41 12.95 -9.01 -14.34
CA GLU A 41 13.60 -9.65 -15.49
C GLU A 41 13.66 -8.70 -16.69
N ALA A 42 14.79 -8.65 -17.40
CA ALA A 42 15.17 -7.62 -18.36
C ALA A 42 14.12 -7.20 -19.44
N ALA A 43 13.05 -7.99 -19.64
CA ALA A 43 11.90 -7.61 -20.45
C ALA A 43 11.04 -6.49 -19.83
N ASN A 44 10.87 -6.45 -18.51
CA ASN A 44 10.10 -5.44 -17.77
C ASN A 44 10.81 -4.07 -17.72
N LEU A 45 12.15 -4.04 -17.80
CA LEU A 45 12.90 -2.78 -17.77
C LEU A 45 12.53 -1.85 -18.92
N ARG A 46 12.14 -2.40 -20.09
CA ARG A 46 11.76 -1.60 -21.25
C ARG A 46 10.38 -0.95 -21.08
N GLU A 47 9.45 -1.66 -20.46
CA GLU A 47 8.12 -1.13 -20.15
C GLU A 47 8.17 -0.09 -19.02
N GLU A 48 8.96 -0.34 -17.97
CA GLU A 48 9.19 0.64 -16.91
C GLU A 48 9.91 1.89 -17.42
N TYR A 49 10.90 1.73 -18.31
CA TYR A 49 11.58 2.86 -18.94
C TYR A 49 10.62 3.71 -19.77
N ASN A 50 9.75 3.08 -20.57
CA ASN A 50 8.75 3.80 -21.37
C ASN A 50 7.76 4.56 -20.48
N TYR A 51 7.42 4.02 -19.32
CA TYR A 51 6.58 4.71 -18.34
C TYR A 51 7.29 5.96 -17.80
N ILE A 52 8.55 5.83 -17.36
CA ILE A 52 9.36 6.95 -16.86
C ILE A 52 9.53 8.04 -17.93
N VAL A 53 9.85 7.65 -19.16
CA VAL A 53 10.00 8.59 -20.28
C VAL A 53 8.67 9.27 -20.61
N GLY A 54 7.56 8.54 -20.51
CA GLY A 54 6.21 9.08 -20.67
C GLY A 54 5.91 10.19 -19.66
N ASP A 55 6.19 9.95 -18.38
CA ASP A 55 5.98 10.95 -17.33
C ASP A 55 6.95 12.13 -17.43
N LEU A 56 8.21 11.88 -17.80
CA LEU A 56 9.19 12.94 -18.05
C LEU A 56 8.75 13.86 -19.20
N ARG A 57 8.19 13.27 -20.27
CA ARG A 57 7.65 14.03 -21.40
C ARG A 57 6.46 14.90 -20.98
N LYS A 58 5.54 14.36 -20.17
CA LYS A 58 4.41 15.14 -19.62
C LYS A 58 4.91 16.29 -18.75
N ALA A 59 5.88 16.05 -17.87
CA ALA A 59 6.46 17.08 -17.01
C ALA A 59 7.13 18.19 -17.83
N LEU A 60 7.86 17.83 -18.90
CA LEU A 60 8.49 18.80 -19.80
C LEU A 60 7.44 19.64 -20.55
N VAL A 61 6.36 19.03 -21.02
CA VAL A 61 5.24 19.76 -21.66
C VAL A 61 4.59 20.72 -20.66
N LEU A 62 4.30 20.27 -19.43
CA LEU A 62 3.72 21.13 -18.40
C LEU A 62 4.64 22.30 -18.05
N GLY A 63 5.94 22.02 -17.87
CA GLY A 63 6.93 23.04 -17.53
C GLY A 63 7.09 24.09 -18.62
N THR A 64 7.16 23.66 -19.90
CA THR A 64 7.25 24.59 -21.04
C THR A 64 5.98 25.41 -21.23
N LEU A 65 4.79 24.83 -20.98
CA LEU A 65 3.52 25.55 -21.00
C LEU A 65 3.51 26.67 -19.95
N ILE A 66 3.85 26.35 -18.70
CA ILE A 66 3.90 27.33 -17.60
C ILE A 66 4.90 28.43 -17.92
N LEU A 67 6.09 28.07 -18.42
CA LEU A 67 7.12 29.03 -18.80
C LEU A 67 6.65 29.98 -19.91
N ALA A 68 5.95 29.46 -20.92
CA ALA A 68 5.39 30.27 -22.01
C ALA A 68 4.34 31.26 -21.50
N VAL A 69 3.45 30.82 -20.60
CA VAL A 69 2.44 31.69 -19.97
C VAL A 69 3.10 32.80 -19.17
N LEU A 70 4.10 32.48 -18.35
CA LEU A 70 4.83 33.48 -17.56
C LEU A 70 5.57 34.48 -18.45
N THR A 71 6.20 33.99 -19.52
CA THR A 71 6.90 34.85 -20.48
C THR A 71 5.93 35.81 -21.17
N ALA A 72 4.78 35.30 -21.63
CA ALA A 72 3.72 36.12 -22.22
C ALA A 72 3.18 37.16 -21.23
N ALA A 73 2.97 36.78 -19.97
CA ALA A 73 2.51 37.69 -18.92
C ALA A 73 3.51 38.82 -18.66
N VAL A 74 4.82 38.52 -18.61
CA VAL A 74 5.87 39.52 -18.48
C VAL A 74 5.87 40.48 -19.67
N LEU A 75 5.80 39.96 -20.90
CA LEU A 75 5.79 40.77 -22.12
C LEU A 75 4.54 41.66 -22.26
N LEU A 76 3.40 41.24 -21.71
CA LEU A 76 2.17 42.03 -21.73
C LEU A 76 2.15 43.11 -20.63
N LEU A 77 2.89 42.90 -19.54
CA LEU A 77 2.95 43.83 -18.41
C LEU A 77 4.09 44.86 -18.53
N SER A 78 5.15 44.52 -19.28
CA SER A 78 6.23 45.44 -19.64
C SER A 78 5.78 46.53 -20.60
#